data_AF-A0A1M5RY94-F1
#
_entry.id   AF-A0A1M5RY94-F1
#
_cell.length_a   1.000
_cell.length_b   1.000
_cell.length_c   1.000
_cell.angle_alpha   90.00
_cell.angle_beta   90.00
_cell.angle_gamma   90.00
#
_symmetry.space_group_name_H-M   'P 1'
#
loop_
_entity.id
_entity.type
_entity.pdbx_description
1 polymer ?
#
loop_
_entity_poly.entity_id
_entity_poly.type
_entity_poly.pdbx_seq_one_letter_code
_entity_poly.pdbx_strand_id
1 'polypeptide(L)' 'MTEASIWHEVQIEKAKAFAASIERKLSNEKFVSGAPEAVVNAERTKLATQQDIIAKNEAALKELK' A
#
# COMPACT_ATOMS: atom_id res chain seq x y z
N MET A 1 10.75 -16.91 14.37
CA MET A 1 10.35 -16.41 13.04
C MET A 1 10.95 -17.32 11.99
N THR A 2 10.13 -17.78 11.04
CA THR A 2 10.60 -18.57 9.90
C THR A 2 11.02 -17.64 8.76
N GLU A 3 11.80 -18.12 7.79
CA GLU A 3 12.12 -17.33 6.59
C GLU A 3 10.85 -16.89 5.85
N ALA A 4 9.83 -17.75 5.83
CA ALA A 4 8.52 -17.43 5.27
C ALA A 4 7.83 -16.27 6.01
N SER A 5 7.83 -16.27 7.36
CA SER A 5 7.23 -15.17 8.12
C SER A 5 7.98 -13.85 7.91
N ILE A 6 9.32 -13.89 7.87
CA ILE A 6 10.15 -12.71 7.59
C ILE A 6 9.83 -12.14 6.21
N TRP A 7 9.67 -12.99 5.20
CA TRP A 7 9.35 -12.54 3.85
C TRP A 7 8.04 -11.75 3.81
N HIS A 8 6.97 -12.26 4.43
CA HIS A 8 5.68 -11.57 4.46
C HIS A 8 5.73 -10.26 5.25
N GLU A 9 6.41 -10.23 6.40
CA GLU A 9 6.61 -8.99 7.18
C GLU A 9 7.33 -7.92 6.34
N VAL A 10 8.38 -8.30 5.60
CA VAL A 10 9.10 -7.37 4.71
C VAL A 10 8.18 -6.86 3.58
N GLN A 11 7.32 -7.70 3.00
CA GLN A 11 6.38 -7.24 1.97
C GLN A 11 5.36 -6.24 2.54
N ILE A 12 4.84 -6.51 3.73
CA ILE A 12 3.90 -5.62 4.42
C ILE A 12 4.56 -4.25 4.66
N GLU A 13 5.78 -4.22 5.20
CA GLU A 13 6.46 -2.96 5.49
C GLU A 13 6.76 -2.14 4.23
N LYS A 14 7.17 -2.79 3.13
CA LYS A 14 7.34 -2.13 1.83
C LYS A 14 6.04 -1.56 1.29
N ALA A 15 4.95 -2.33 1.35
CA ALA A 15 3.65 -1.90 0.86
C ALA A 15 3.08 -0.75 1.71
N LYS A 16 3.23 -0.80 3.04
CA LYS A 16 2.84 0.29 3.97
C LYS A 16 3.61 1.57 3.70
N ALA A 17 4.93 1.49 3.53
CA ALA A 17 5.75 2.66 3.22
C ALA A 17 5.32 3.31 1.89
N PHE A 18 5.00 2.49 0.88
CA PHE A 18 4.53 3.01 -0.40
C PHE A 18 3.12 3.61 -0.30
N ALA A 19 2.19 2.92 0.37
CA ALA A 19 0.83 3.40 0.63
C ALA A 19 0.84 4.76 1.33
N ALA A 20 1.63 4.92 2.39
CA ALA A 20 1.76 6.18 3.13
C ALA A 20 2.22 7.35 2.22
N SER A 21 3.12 7.08 1.27
CA SER A 21 3.55 8.11 0.32
C SER A 21 2.44 8.56 -0.64
N ILE A 22 1.54 7.63 -1.02
CA ILE A 22 0.40 7.89 -1.89
C ILE A 22 -0.71 8.61 -1.11
N GLU A 23 -1.00 8.17 0.11
CA GLU A 23 -1.95 8.81 1.02
C GLU A 23 -1.57 10.28 1.26
N ARG A 24 -0.28 10.57 1.44
CA ARG A 24 0.21 11.96 1.56
C ARG A 24 -0.09 12.82 0.31
N LYS A 25 -0.11 12.23 -0.89
CA LYS A 25 -0.53 12.95 -2.10
C LYS A 25 -2.04 13.14 -2.11
N LEU A 26 -2.80 12.07 -1.84
CA LEU A 26 -4.26 12.08 -1.89
C LEU A 26 -4.91 12.89 -0.77
N SER A 27 -4.22 13.14 0.34
CA SER A 27 -4.66 14.03 1.42
C SER A 27 -4.30 15.50 1.18
N ASN A 28 -3.47 15.79 0.18
CA ASN A 28 -3.08 17.15 -0.16
C ASN A 28 -4.06 17.73 -1.18
N GLU A 29 -4.93 18.65 -0.73
CA GLU A 29 -5.92 19.31 -1.59
C GLU A 29 -5.31 19.98 -2.83
N LYS A 30 -4.10 20.54 -2.72
CA LYS A 30 -3.41 21.16 -3.88
C LYS A 30 -3.08 20.13 -4.95
N PHE A 31 -2.72 18.91 -4.55
CA PHE A 31 -2.47 17.82 -5.49
C PHE A 31 -3.79 17.32 -6.09
N VAL A 32 -4.81 17.07 -5.27
CA VAL A 32 -6.09 16.51 -5.72
C VAL A 32 -6.83 17.46 -6.66
N SER A 33 -6.80 18.76 -6.39
CA SER A 33 -7.45 19.78 -7.23
C SER A 33 -6.59 20.25 -8.41
N GLY A 34 -5.26 20.13 -8.31
CA GLY A 34 -4.33 20.67 -9.31
C GLY A 34 -3.81 19.65 -10.33
N ALA A 35 -3.82 18.37 -10.01
CA ALA A 35 -3.35 17.33 -10.93
C ALA A 35 -4.44 16.89 -11.93
N PRO A 36 -4.08 16.40 -13.13
CA PRO A 36 -5.04 15.79 -14.04
C PRO A 36 -5.78 14.63 -13.36
N GLU A 37 -7.08 14.49 -13.66
CA GLU A 37 -7.93 13.45 -13.05
C GLU A 37 -7.34 12.05 -13.23
N ALA A 38 -6.80 11.74 -14.42
CA ALA A 38 -6.14 10.47 -14.69
C ALA A 38 -4.96 10.19 -13.74
N VAL A 39 -4.23 11.22 -13.31
CA VAL A 39 -3.12 11.10 -12.34
C VAL A 39 -3.67 10.83 -10.94
N VAL A 40 -4.71 11.54 -10.51
CA VAL A 40 -5.35 11.32 -9.20
C VAL A 40 -5.94 9.90 -9.13
N ASN A 41 -6.62 9.46 -10.18
CA ASN A 41 -7.19 8.12 -10.27
C ASN A 41 -6.09 7.04 -10.30
N ALA A 42 -4.97 7.28 -10.98
CA ALA A 42 -3.83 6.36 -10.95
C ALA A 42 -3.25 6.21 -9.52
N GLU A 43 -3.15 7.29 -8.75
CA GLU A 43 -2.71 7.22 -7.35
C GLU A 43 -3.71 6.44 -6.48
N ARG A 44 -5.03 6.62 -6.68
CA ARG A 44 -6.05 5.81 -5.97
C ARG A 44 -5.93 4.31 -6.28
N THR A 45 -5.72 3.95 -7.55
CA THR A 45 -5.50 2.55 -7.95
C THR A 45 -4.22 1.98 -7.34
N LYS A 46 -3.14 2.76 -7.29
CA LYS A 46 -1.89 2.35 -6.63
C LYS A 46 -2.12 2.11 -5.13
N LEU A 47 -2.86 2.98 -4.46
CA LEU A 47 -3.20 2.82 -3.04
C LEU A 47 -3.98 1.52 -2.80
N ALA A 48 -5.03 1.27 -3.58
CA ALA A 48 -5.82 0.04 -3.48
C ALA A 48 -4.95 -1.21 -3.72
N THR A 49 -4.01 -1.14 -4.67
CA THR A 49 -3.06 -2.24 -4.92
C THR A 49 -2.17 -2.52 -3.71
N GLN A 50 -1.64 -1.48 -3.05
CA GLN A 50 -0.80 -1.68 -1.86
C GLN A 50 -1.62 -2.22 -0.68
N GLN A 51 -2.86 -1.77 -0.52
CA GLN A 51 -3.78 -2.29 0.50
C GLN A 51 -4.08 -3.78 0.29
N ASP A 52 -4.28 -4.22 -0.96
CA ASP A 52 -4.46 -5.64 -1.30
C ASP A 52 -3.20 -6.47 -1.01
N ILE A 53 -2.00 -5.94 -1.31
CA ILE A 53 -0.72 -6.60 -0.96
C ILE A 53 -0.62 -6.78 0.56
N ILE A 54 -0.93 -5.74 1.34
CA ILE A 54 -0.90 -5.82 2.81
C ILE A 54 -1.86 -6.90 3.29
N ALA A 55 -3.12 -6.85 2.85
CA ALA A 55 -4.15 -7.80 3.27
C ALA A 55 -3.78 -9.26 2.94
N LYS A 56 -3.25 -9.52 1.74
CA LYS A 56 -2.80 -10.86 1.33
C LYS A 56 -1.65 -11.38 2.18
N ASN A 57 -0.66 -10.54 2.50
CA ASN A 57 0.48 -10.95 3.32
C ASN A 57 0.11 -11.10 4.80
N GLU A 58 -0.79 -10.26 5.32
CA GLU A 58 -1.33 -10.41 6.68
C GLU A 58 -2.14 -11.69 6.83
N ALA A 59 -2.95 -12.04 5.84
CA ALA A 59 -3.66 -13.32 5.79
C ALA A 59 -2.67 -14.49 5.78
N ALA A 60 -1.64 -14.45 4.93
CA ALA A 60 -0.61 -15.49 4.89
C ALA A 60 0.14 -15.63 6.24
N LEU A 61 0.48 -14.52 6.90
CA LEU A 61 1.09 -14.56 8.23
C LEU A 61 0.18 -15.16 9.29
N LYS A 62 -1.14 -14.99 9.17
CA LYS A 62 -2.10 -15.59 10.09
C LYS A 62 -2.14 -17.11 9.96
N GLU A 63 -2.05 -17.63 8.74
CA GLU A 63 -2.01 -19.09 8.49
C GLU A 63 -0.68 -19.75 8.87
N LEU A 64 0.40 -18.95 9.00
CA LEU A 64 1.73 -19.42 9.42
C LEU A 64 1.94 -19.42 10.94
N LYS A 65 1.00 -18.87 11.72
CA LYS A 65 1.05 -18.80 13.19
C LYS A 65 0.31 -19.98 13.81
#